data_AF-A0A8C9Q557-F1
#
_entry.id   AF-A0A8C9Q557-F1
#
_cell.length_a   1.000
_cell.length_b   1.000
_cell.length_c   1.000
_cell.angle_alpha   90.00
_cell.angle_beta   90.00
_cell.angle_gamma   90.00
#
_symmetry.space_group_name_H-M   'P 1'
#
loop_
_entity.id
_entity.type
_entity.pdbx_description
1 polymer ?
#
loop_
_entity_poly.entity_id
_entity_poly.type
_entity_poly.pdbx_seq_one_letter_code
_entity_poly.pdbx_strand_id
1 'polypeptide(L)'
;MATAGAPQLQKRVQGYGLHLRFRSEQQLRQDYGPILRSRGCVSTKDFQQLLAELQHEVARRQRLAQESAARKALIASSYHPARPEVYNSLQDAALAPEFLSVAEYSASPGADLQSLLQRLQTVSGAAA
;
A
#
# COMPACT_ATOMS: atom_id res chain seq x y z
N MET A 1 -21.74 3.71 11.56
CA MET A 1 -20.46 3.28 12.18
C MET A 1 -20.05 1.97 11.53
N ALA A 2 -19.00 1.96 10.70
CA ALA A 2 -18.50 0.73 10.11
C ALA A 2 -17.87 -0.10 11.23
N THR A 3 -18.44 -1.26 11.54
CA THR A 3 -17.80 -2.25 12.40
C THR A 3 -16.52 -2.68 11.69
N ALA A 4 -15.37 -2.29 12.23
CA ALA A 4 -14.09 -2.80 11.77
C ALA A 4 -14.14 -4.33 11.94
N GLY A 5 -14.27 -5.06 10.83
CA GLY A 5 -14.29 -6.52 10.84
C GLY A 5 -13.04 -7.04 11.56
N ALA A 6 -13.19 -8.15 12.29
CA ALA A 6 -12.09 -8.77 13.02
C ALA A 6 -10.85 -8.88 12.10
N PRO A 7 -9.65 -8.50 12.59
CA PRO A 7 -8.48 -8.37 11.75
C PRO A 7 -8.13 -9.72 11.12
N GLN A 8 -8.20 -9.78 9.79
CA GLN A 8 -7.88 -10.98 9.02
C GLN A 8 -6.50 -10.81 8.40
N LEU A 9 -5.64 -11.82 8.57
CA LEU A 9 -4.32 -11.82 7.97
C LEU A 9 -4.32 -12.68 6.71
N GLN A 10 -4.00 -12.08 5.56
CA GLN A 10 -3.61 -12.82 4.36
C GLN A 10 -2.10 -12.80 4.25
N LYS A 11 -1.47 -13.98 4.29
CA LYS A 11 0.00 -14.11 4.32
C LYS A 11 0.46 -15.37 3.59
N ARG A 12 1.61 -15.27 2.92
CA ARG A 12 2.38 -16.44 2.49
C ARG A 12 3.20 -16.98 3.66
N VAL A 13 3.02 -18.25 3.97
CA VAL A 13 3.83 -18.99 4.94
C VAL A 13 4.91 -19.73 4.17
N GLN A 14 6.12 -19.16 4.17
CA GLN A 14 7.22 -19.64 3.33
C GLN A 14 7.61 -21.08 3.64
N GLY A 15 7.69 -21.45 4.93
CA GLY A 15 8.06 -22.80 5.36
C GLY A 15 7.12 -23.91 4.86
N TYR A 16 5.90 -23.56 4.44
CA TYR A 16 4.91 -24.50 3.90
C TYR A 16 4.45 -24.13 2.48
N GLY A 17 5.11 -23.18 1.81
CA GLY A 17 4.74 -22.75 0.45
C GLY A 17 3.26 -22.38 0.27
N LEU A 18 2.59 -21.88 1.32
CA LEU A 18 1.13 -21.76 1.37
C LEU A 18 0.70 -20.30 1.56
N HIS A 19 -0.22 -19.83 0.74
CA HIS A 19 -1.00 -18.62 1.06
C HIS A 19 -2.21 -18.99 1.90
N LEU A 20 -2.35 -18.36 3.06
CA LEU A 20 -3.47 -18.60 3.96
C LEU A 20 -4.12 -17.30 4.42
N ARG A 21 -5.39 -17.44 4.80
CA ARG A 21 -6.20 -16.42 5.45
C ARG A 21 -6.44 -16.85 6.89
N PHE A 22 -5.76 -16.20 7.82
CA PHE A 22 -5.85 -16.49 9.24
C PHE A 22 -6.89 -15.61 9.94
N ARG A 23 -7.80 -16.26 10.67
CA ARG A 23 -8.83 -15.60 11.50
C ARG A 23 -8.78 -16.06 12.96
N SER A 24 -8.53 -17.34 13.18
CA SER A 24 -8.38 -17.95 14.50
C SER A 24 -7.60 -19.25 14.41
N GLU A 25 -7.11 -19.75 15.55
CA GLU A 25 -6.48 -21.06 15.61
C GLU A 25 -7.43 -22.18 15.16
N GLN A 26 -8.70 -22.14 15.60
CA GLN A 26 -9.71 -23.12 15.21
C GLN A 26 -9.87 -23.17 13.69
N GLN A 27 -9.99 -22.01 13.06
CA GLN A 27 -10.10 -21.91 11.60
C GLN A 27 -8.83 -22.41 10.90
N LEU A 28 -7.64 -22.11 11.43
CA LEU A 28 -6.38 -22.62 10.89
C LEU A 28 -6.32 -24.15 10.93
N ARG A 29 -6.76 -24.76 12.04
CA ARG A 29 -6.82 -26.22 12.20
C ARG A 29 -7.81 -26.86 11.23
N GLN A 30 -9.00 -26.27 11.10
CA GLN A 30 -10.08 -26.79 10.26
C GLN A 30 -9.78 -26.66 8.76
N ASP A 31 -9.41 -25.45 8.32
CA ASP A 31 -9.32 -25.14 6.89
C ASP A 31 -7.98 -25.55 6.27
N TYR A 32 -6.89 -25.46 7.06
CA TYR A 32 -5.53 -25.65 6.55
C TYR A 32 -4.81 -26.85 7.15
N GLY A 33 -5.33 -27.47 8.21
CA GLY A 33 -4.69 -28.59 8.91
C GLY A 33 -4.22 -29.74 7.99
N PRO A 34 -5.07 -30.27 7.08
CA PRO A 34 -4.64 -31.33 6.14
C PRO A 34 -3.51 -30.90 5.20
N ILE A 35 -3.59 -29.69 4.64
CA ILE A 35 -2.58 -29.14 3.71
C ILE A 35 -1.27 -28.79 4.43
N LEU A 36 -1.35 -28.30 5.67
CA LEU A 36 -0.17 -28.01 6.48
C LEU A 36 0.57 -29.31 6.81
N ARG A 37 -0.16 -30.36 7.19
CA ARG A 37 0.42 -31.69 7.44
C ARG A 37 1.07 -32.28 6.19
N SER A 38 0.42 -32.21 5.03
CA SER A 38 1.02 -32.70 3.77
C SER A 38 2.25 -31.91 3.33
N ARG A 39 2.47 -30.71 3.89
CA ARG A 39 3.64 -29.86 3.64
C ARG A 39 4.65 -29.82 4.79
N GLY A 40 4.55 -30.73 5.76
CA GLY A 40 5.58 -30.94 6.79
C GLY A 40 5.27 -30.35 8.17
N CYS A 41 4.09 -29.73 8.38
CA CYS A 41 3.64 -29.31 9.71
C CYS A 41 3.05 -30.51 10.48
N VAL A 42 3.89 -31.46 10.88
CA VAL A 42 3.44 -32.76 11.42
C VAL A 42 3.48 -32.83 12.94
N SER A 43 4.36 -32.07 13.59
CA SER A 43 4.48 -32.06 15.05
C SER A 43 3.67 -30.93 15.68
N THR A 44 3.31 -31.11 16.96
CA THR A 44 2.73 -30.04 17.78
C THR A 44 3.62 -28.81 17.82
N LYS A 45 4.94 -29.00 17.85
CA LYS A 45 5.92 -27.90 17.86
C LYS A 45 5.85 -27.08 16.56
N ASP A 46 5.76 -27.72 15.41
CA ASP A 46 5.66 -27.06 14.10
C ASP A 46 4.40 -26.18 14.02
N PHE A 47 3.28 -26.73 14.50
CA PHE A 47 2.01 -26.01 14.51
C PHE A 47 2.04 -24.82 15.48
N GLN A 48 2.59 -24.99 16.68
CA GLN A 48 2.69 -23.90 17.66
C GLN A 48 3.61 -22.77 17.16
N GLN A 49 4.72 -23.12 16.50
CA GLN A 49 5.61 -22.12 15.89
C GLN A 49 4.90 -21.33 14.80
N LEU A 50 4.15 -22.01 13.92
CA LEU A 50 3.34 -21.36 12.90
C LEU A 50 2.28 -20.42 13.50
N LEU A 51 1.56 -20.92 14.52
CA LEU A 51 0.52 -20.13 15.17
C LEU A 51 1.08 -18.86 15.81
N ALA A 52 2.21 -18.96 16.50
CA ALA A 52 2.90 -17.82 17.09
C ALA A 52 3.34 -16.80 16.02
N GLU A 53 3.85 -17.26 14.88
CA GLU A 53 4.22 -16.38 13.75
C GLU A 53 3.01 -15.61 13.21
N LEU A 54 1.87 -16.28 13.05
CA LEU A 54 0.63 -15.67 12.55
C LEU A 54 0.06 -14.66 13.56
N GLN A 55 0.01 -15.01 14.84
CA GLN A 55 -0.44 -14.13 15.91
C GLN A 55 0.44 -12.89 16.04
N HIS A 56 1.76 -13.06 15.97
CA HIS A 56 2.70 -11.94 15.98
C HIS A 56 2.46 -10.99 14.80
N GLU A 57 2.26 -11.53 13.59
CA GLU A 57 1.98 -10.69 12.42
C GLU A 57 0.64 -9.94 12.53
N VAL A 58 -0.41 -10.58 13.08
CA VAL A 58 -1.68 -9.89 13.37
C VAL A 58 -1.45 -8.72 14.33
N ALA A 59 -0.78 -8.96 15.45
CA ALA A 59 -0.48 -7.93 16.44
C ALA A 59 0.39 -6.80 15.88
N ARG A 60 1.35 -7.13 14.99
CA ARG A 60 2.16 -6.14 14.28
C ARG A 60 1.31 -5.28 13.35
N ARG A 61 0.40 -5.87 12.56
CA ARG A 61 -0.47 -5.13 11.64
C ARG A 61 -1.47 -4.23 12.33
N GLN A 62 -1.99 -4.64 13.48
CA GLN A 62 -2.87 -3.80 14.31
C GLN A 62 -2.18 -2.50 14.74
N ARG A 63 -0.89 -2.56 15.08
CA ARG A 63 -0.10 -1.39 15.51
C ARG A 63 0.38 -0.53 14.34
N LEU A 64 0.50 -1.10 13.15
CA LEU A 64 1.10 -0.44 11.98
C LEU A 64 0.44 0.89 11.61
N ALA A 65 -0.89 1.00 11.75
CA ALA A 65 -1.61 2.24 11.45
C ALA A 65 -1.20 3.37 12.41
N GLN A 66 -1.21 3.09 13.72
CA GLN A 66 -0.80 4.03 14.76
C GLN A 66 0.69 4.39 14.64
N GLU A 67 1.56 3.40 14.44
CA GLU A 67 3.00 3.61 14.25
C GLU A 67 3.29 4.45 13.00
N SER A 68 2.56 4.21 11.90
CA SER A 68 2.70 5.02 10.69
C SER A 68 2.23 6.46 10.90
N ALA A 69 1.13 6.66 11.63
CA ALA A 69 0.65 8.00 11.97
C ALA A 69 1.65 8.76 12.85
N ALA A 70 2.16 8.13 13.91
CA ALA A 70 3.17 8.71 14.78
C ALA A 70 4.46 9.06 14.03
N ARG A 71 4.94 8.17 13.17
CA ARG A 71 6.13 8.42 12.33
C ARG A 71 5.91 9.58 11.36
N LYS A 72 4.75 9.63 10.71
CA LYS A 72 4.41 10.74 9.80
C LYS A 72 4.35 12.08 10.55
N ALA A 73 3.76 12.11 11.73
CA ALA A 73 3.70 13.32 12.56
C ALA A 73 5.11 13.80 12.96
N LEU A 74 5.99 12.88 13.38
CA LEU A 74 7.37 13.20 13.73
C LEU A 74 8.18 13.75 12.55
N ILE A 75 8.04 13.14 11.37
CA ILE A 75 8.70 13.63 10.16
C ILE A 75 8.15 15.02 9.81
N ALA A 76 6.83 15.18 9.79
CA ALA A 76 6.20 16.45 9.47
C ALA A 76 6.59 17.59 10.43
N SER A 77 6.87 17.31 11.70
CA SER A 77 7.24 18.34 12.69
C SER A 77 8.67 18.87 12.52
N SER A 78 9.52 18.23 11.72
CA SER A 78 10.94 18.58 11.59
C SER A 78 11.46 18.63 10.15
N TYR A 79 10.68 18.11 9.20
CA TYR A 79 11.05 18.07 7.79
C TYR A 79 11.06 19.48 7.19
N HIS A 80 12.18 19.82 6.55
CA HIS A 80 12.33 21.02 5.74
C HIS A 80 12.77 20.57 4.33
N PRO A 81 12.05 20.95 3.26
CA PRO A 81 12.49 20.66 1.90
C PRO A 81 13.88 21.25 1.65
N ALA A 82 14.75 20.52 0.92
CA ALA A 82 16.11 20.99 0.61
C ALA A 82 16.15 22.19 -0.35
N ARG A 83 15.09 22.37 -1.14
CA ARG A 83 14.87 23.49 -2.05
C ARG A 83 13.46 24.06 -1.82
N PRO A 84 13.22 24.74 -0.68
CA PRO A 84 11.90 25.23 -0.34
C PRO A 84 11.38 26.21 -1.39
N GLU A 85 12.24 26.95 -2.07
CA GLU A 85 11.88 27.80 -3.20
C GLU A 85 11.19 27.01 -4.32
N VAL A 86 11.67 25.81 -4.68
CA VAL A 86 11.03 24.98 -5.71
C VAL A 86 9.69 24.43 -5.23
N TYR A 87 9.64 23.91 -4.00
CA TYR A 87 8.46 23.20 -3.51
C TYR A 87 7.36 24.14 -2.98
N ASN A 88 7.71 25.29 -2.44
CA ASN A 88 6.74 26.30 -1.97
C ASN A 88 6.24 27.17 -3.12
N SER A 89 7.03 27.34 -4.18
CA SER A 89 6.64 28.10 -5.38
C SER A 89 6.11 27.23 -6.51
N LEU A 90 5.94 25.92 -6.33
CA LEU A 90 5.18 25.04 -7.24
C LEU A 90 3.68 25.41 -7.17
N GLN A 91 3.39 26.65 -7.52
CA GLN A 91 2.09 27.17 -7.85
C GLN A 91 1.90 27.02 -9.35
N ASP A 92 0.67 27.13 -9.84
CA ASP A 92 0.38 27.04 -11.28
C ASP A 92 1.27 27.98 -12.10
N ALA A 93 1.61 29.16 -11.57
CA ALA A 93 2.51 30.12 -12.20
C ALA A 93 3.96 29.62 -12.46
N ALA A 94 4.42 28.59 -11.76
CA ALA A 94 5.73 27.95 -11.96
C ALA A 94 5.66 26.73 -12.89
N LEU A 95 4.46 26.32 -13.30
CA LEU A 95 4.25 25.23 -14.25
C LEU A 95 4.21 25.80 -15.67
N ALA A 96 4.71 25.00 -16.63
CA ALA A 96 4.64 25.38 -18.04
C ALA A 96 3.15 25.55 -18.45
N PRO A 97 2.78 26.63 -19.18
CA PRO A 97 1.40 26.85 -19.61
C PRO A 97 0.80 25.66 -20.36
N GLU A 98 1.63 24.95 -21.14
CA GLU A 98 1.23 23.74 -21.87
C GLU A 98 0.88 22.60 -20.92
N PHE A 99 1.62 22.45 -19.81
CA PHE A 99 1.32 21.45 -18.79
C PHE A 99 -0.01 21.75 -18.09
N LEU A 100 -0.26 23.01 -17.71
CA LEU A 100 -1.53 23.43 -17.11
C LEU A 100 -2.71 23.16 -18.05
N SER A 101 -2.57 23.52 -19.33
CA SER A 101 -3.62 23.30 -20.33
C SER A 101 -3.97 21.82 -20.50
N VAL A 102 -2.97 20.92 -20.44
CA VAL A 102 -3.21 19.48 -20.47
C VAL A 102 -3.93 19.01 -19.20
N ALA A 103 -3.53 19.50 -18.03
CA ALA A 103 -4.15 19.13 -16.76
C ALA A 103 -5.62 19.58 -16.69
N GLU A 104 -5.92 20.80 -17.13
CA GLU A 104 -7.28 21.34 -17.24
C GLU A 104 -8.14 20.52 -18.21
N TYR A 105 -7.61 20.20 -19.40
CA TYR A 105 -8.32 19.39 -20.38
C TYR A 105 -8.60 17.98 -19.84
N SER A 106 -7.64 17.37 -19.13
CA SER A 106 -7.78 16.04 -18.52
C SER A 106 -8.91 15.97 -17.48
N ALA A 107 -9.18 17.07 -16.78
CA ALA A 107 -10.25 17.16 -15.79
C ALA A 107 -11.63 17.46 -16.43
N SER A 108 -11.68 17.76 -17.72
CA SER A 108 -12.92 18.12 -18.41
C SER A 108 -13.79 16.88 -18.73
N PRO A 109 -15.13 16.99 -18.73
CA PRO A 109 -16.02 15.87 -19.04
C PRO A 109 -15.87 15.28 -20.46
N GLY A 110 -15.25 16.03 -21.39
CA GLY A 110 -15.04 15.64 -22.79
C GLY A 110 -13.60 15.24 -23.12
N ALA A 111 -12.79 14.95 -22.10
CA ALA A 111 -11.41 14.52 -22.30
C ALA A 111 -11.35 13.16 -23.02
N ASP A 112 -10.63 13.09 -24.13
CA ASP A 112 -10.39 11.86 -24.86
C ASP A 112 -8.89 11.58 -25.04
N LEU A 113 -8.55 10.30 -25.21
CA LEU A 113 -7.17 9.84 -25.29
C LEU A 113 -6.40 10.45 -26.46
N GLN A 114 -7.03 10.59 -27.63
CA GLN A 114 -6.36 11.06 -28.84
C GLN A 114 -6.01 12.55 -28.70
N SER A 115 -6.95 13.36 -28.22
CA SER A 115 -6.75 14.78 -27.94
C SER A 115 -5.72 15.01 -26.83
N LEU A 116 -5.70 14.16 -25.79
CA LEU A 116 -4.68 14.22 -24.73
C LEU A 116 -3.28 13.95 -25.27
N LEU A 117 -3.11 12.90 -26.09
CA LEU A 117 -1.82 12.55 -26.68
C LEU A 117 -1.27 13.66 -27.59
N GLN A 118 -2.13 14.32 -28.38
CA GLN A 118 -1.73 15.45 -29.21
C GLN A 118 -1.22 16.63 -28.36
N ARG A 119 -1.89 16.93 -27.24
CA ARG A 119 -1.50 18.02 -26.32
C ARG A 119 -0.25 17.68 -25.49
N LEU A 120 0.04 16.40 -25.26
CA LEU A 120 1.28 15.99 -24.58
C LEU A 120 2.51 16.09 -25.50
N GLN A 121 2.34 15.90 -26.82
CA GLN A 121 3.42 16.09 -27.79
C GLN A 121 3.92 17.54 -27.84
N THR A 122 3.05 18.53 -27.62
CA THR A 122 3.45 19.94 -27.55
C THR A 122 4.27 20.26 -26.30
N VAL A 123 4.04 19.58 -25.18
CA VAL A 123 4.85 19.72 -23.95
C VAL A 123 6.27 19.16 -24.12
N SER A 124 6.42 18.09 -24.92
CA SER A 124 7.71 17.43 -25.15
C SER A 124 8.60 18.14 -26.19
N GLY A 125 8.05 19.12 -26.94
CA GLY A 125 8.74 19.77 -28.06
C GLY A 125 9.32 21.16 -27.77
N ALA A 126 9.04 21.75 -26.61
CA ALA A 126 9.47 23.11 -26.24
C ALA A 126 10.81 23.14 -25.48
N ALA A 127 11.71 22.21 -25.77
CA ALA A 127 13.11 22.25 -25.34
C ALA A 127 14.01 22.45 -26.57
N ALA A 128 14.00 23.67 -27.10
CA ALA A 128 15.01 24.21 -28.01
C ALA A 128 15.15 25.71 -27.76
#